data_AF-A0A6A5YC76-F1
#
_entry.id   AF-A0A6A5YC76-F1
#
_cell.length_a   1.000
_cell.length_b   1.000
_cell.length_c   1.000
_cell.angle_alpha   90.00
_cell.angle_beta   90.00
_cell.angle_gamma   90.00
#
_symmetry.space_group_name_H-M   'P 1'
#
loop_
_entity.id
_entity.type
_entity.pdbx_description
1 polymer ?
#
loop_
_entity_poly.entity_id
_entity_poly.type
_entity_poly.pdbx_seq_one_letter_code
_entity_poly.pdbx_strand_id
1 'polypeptide(L)'
;MADESQQQQQQQQQQQPTATAGAPREIPEFYRDLDNDEVLRKIKDFDYAPNFHALQQKAADWRSRNFIIDFGADDAWCGFDLSEDALKSMVTPRRPPECHTRWINIWVPHHQKNLLRVLAEQYDFSPRLYGLMRSDPMRSRKKKPASKTSSSIFSRSLHRHANLQQQNGNASLKVPTFNSASTDPEDQDGTEMTEQAPPDPETRQDLSHYNLVDEVWHWSSVDEGRQYVCLGYNSLYRVDASPGSAVHSKNDSRHARQDLPKGKRIWSWLVLCKDKTIISINEDPFPYAHGDLDACDKATLQSIRRNLLNVFRNVSKAYDVTASAAIAILPIRYRIGATDAETAHSSSDSPGLLFYYLFDDWFTTYSLVARREHQYAAQLNALREAMLHKAELGHIDRLHHIGRQLAVLKRMYEAYEIMIDRVLEKQEATLASLKNSRIIMSAAEADDDDDDEPAATRHNSVAVPEDESLLGVALSSAARNRFKRLKYRTRLYALSEIQECLDMKESLVMMNFNLIAIKESLSVERLTRITLLLAKVTILFMPVSLMTAYFSTQLVDVQWTYQDFWLWFVVVLVLSVLALVVFSFVSGTLEGRMLYVPLNRQIVLTARSLWRRGRRRQKGE
;
A
#
# COMPACT_ATOMS: atom_id res chain seq x y z
N MET A 1 42.76 -20.68 -42.52
CA MET A 1 42.58 -19.58 -41.53
C MET A 1 41.11 -19.20 -41.28
N ALA A 2 40.15 -19.52 -42.17
CA ALA A 2 38.71 -19.35 -41.87
C ALA A 2 38.02 -20.63 -41.34
N ASP A 3 38.57 -21.82 -41.61
CA ASP A 3 38.00 -23.11 -41.16
C ASP A 3 38.36 -23.50 -39.72
N GLU A 4 39.55 -23.11 -39.24
CA GLU A 4 39.96 -23.41 -37.86
C GLU A 4 39.17 -22.60 -36.83
N SER A 5 38.64 -21.43 -37.23
CA SER A 5 37.78 -20.59 -36.39
C SER A 5 36.38 -21.20 -36.20
N GLN A 6 35.88 -21.94 -37.19
CA GLN A 6 34.59 -22.63 -37.08
C GLN A 6 34.70 -23.93 -36.28
N GLN A 7 35.82 -24.64 -36.36
CA GLN A 7 36.07 -25.81 -35.51
C GLN A 7 36.29 -25.44 -34.05
N GLN A 8 36.92 -24.30 -33.74
CA GLN A 8 37.02 -23.81 -32.36
C GLN A 8 35.67 -23.32 -31.79
N GLN A 9 34.79 -22.74 -32.62
CA GLN A 9 33.42 -22.39 -32.20
C GLN A 9 32.52 -23.63 -31.99
N GLN A 10 32.70 -24.71 -32.76
CA GLN A 10 31.98 -25.96 -32.53
C GLN A 10 32.50 -26.73 -31.31
N GLN A 11 33.79 -26.63 -30.97
CA GLN A 11 34.31 -27.24 -29.75
C GLN A 11 33.92 -26.48 -28.46
N GLN A 12 33.67 -25.16 -28.52
CA GLN A 12 33.14 -24.41 -27.37
C GLN A 12 31.63 -24.57 -27.16
N GLN A 13 30.87 -25.06 -28.16
CA GLN A 13 29.44 -25.38 -27.99
C GLN A 13 29.18 -26.78 -27.40
N GLN A 14 30.21 -27.62 -27.20
CA GLN A 14 30.06 -28.97 -26.64
C GLN A 14 30.30 -29.09 -25.12
N GLN A 15 30.50 -27.97 -24.42
CA GLN A 15 30.52 -27.93 -22.94
C GLN A 15 29.33 -27.15 -22.40
N GLN A 16 28.11 -27.52 -22.82
CA GLN A 16 26.91 -27.26 -22.04
C GLN A 16 26.67 -28.48 -21.16
N PRO A 17 26.50 -28.34 -19.84
CA PRO A 17 25.93 -29.41 -19.04
C PRO A 17 24.46 -29.53 -19.45
N THR A 18 24.19 -30.37 -20.46
CA THR A 18 22.87 -30.95 -20.68
C THR A 18 22.43 -31.54 -19.35
N ALA A 19 21.35 -31.00 -18.78
CA ALA A 19 20.68 -31.56 -17.62
C ALA A 19 20.24 -32.98 -17.98
N THR A 20 21.09 -33.95 -17.65
CA THR A 20 20.78 -35.36 -17.68
C THR A 20 19.55 -35.55 -16.80
N ALA A 21 18.47 -36.07 -17.39
CA ALA A 21 17.31 -36.56 -16.64
C ALA A 21 17.75 -37.76 -15.79
N GLY A 22 18.37 -37.46 -14.65
CA GLY A 22 18.79 -38.45 -13.67
C GLY A 22 17.59 -39.12 -13.00
N ALA A 23 17.77 -40.36 -12.56
CA ALA A 23 16.85 -41.01 -11.64
C ALA A 23 16.64 -40.12 -10.39
N PRO A 24 15.47 -40.18 -9.73
CA PRO A 24 15.25 -39.45 -8.49
C PRO A 24 16.34 -39.81 -7.49
N ARG A 25 17.02 -38.81 -6.94
CA ARG A 25 18.04 -39.03 -5.92
C ARG A 25 17.39 -39.66 -4.70
N GLU A 26 18.11 -40.59 -4.10
CA GLU A 26 17.71 -41.17 -2.84
C GLU A 26 17.67 -40.09 -1.74
N ILE A 27 16.75 -40.27 -0.79
CA ILE A 27 16.62 -39.36 0.35
C ILE A 27 17.92 -39.41 1.18
N PRO A 28 18.55 -38.26 1.49
CA PRO A 28 19.78 -38.19 2.28
C PRO A 28 19.67 -38.87 3.63
N GLU A 29 20.78 -39.42 4.13
CA GLU A 29 20.88 -40.09 5.44
C GLU A 29 20.32 -39.22 6.57
N PHE A 30 20.62 -37.92 6.55
CA PHE A 30 20.08 -36.96 7.51
C PHE A 30 18.57 -37.06 7.73
N TYR A 31 17.77 -37.22 6.67
CA TYR A 31 16.30 -37.32 6.83
C TYR A 31 15.86 -38.72 7.27
N ARG A 32 16.67 -39.76 7.01
CA ARG A 32 16.44 -41.12 7.49
C ARG A 32 16.69 -41.22 8.99
N ASP A 33 17.69 -40.50 9.48
CA ASP A 33 18.08 -40.48 10.89
C ASP A 33 17.06 -39.75 11.79
N LEU A 34 16.11 -38.99 11.21
CA LEU A 34 15.07 -38.29 11.97
C LEU A 34 13.96 -39.21 12.50
N ASP A 35 13.95 -40.48 12.09
CA ASP A 35 12.96 -41.52 12.49
C ASP A 35 11.51 -41.01 12.44
N ASN A 36 11.16 -40.29 11.35
CA ASN A 36 9.83 -39.72 11.15
C ASN A 36 9.30 -40.06 9.76
N ASP A 37 8.32 -40.98 9.72
CA ASP A 37 7.67 -41.47 8.51
C ASP A 37 7.04 -40.36 7.66
N GLU A 38 6.53 -39.30 8.29
CA GLU A 38 5.93 -38.18 7.58
C GLU A 38 6.98 -37.40 6.79
N VAL A 39 8.14 -37.14 7.39
CA VAL A 39 9.25 -36.42 6.77
C VAL A 39 9.77 -37.23 5.57
N LEU A 40 10.00 -38.53 5.76
CA LEU A 40 10.47 -39.43 4.69
C LEU A 40 9.50 -39.50 3.51
N ARG A 41 8.19 -39.45 3.76
CA ARG A 41 7.18 -39.52 2.70
C ARG A 41 6.98 -38.19 1.97
N LYS A 42 7.11 -37.06 2.68
CA LYS A 42 6.74 -35.73 2.15
C LYS A 42 7.91 -34.92 1.62
N ILE A 43 9.13 -35.14 2.11
CA ILE A 43 10.34 -34.49 1.59
C ILE A 43 10.69 -35.10 0.24
N LYS A 44 10.93 -34.24 -0.75
CA LYS A 44 11.29 -34.64 -2.11
C LYS A 44 12.44 -33.80 -2.63
N ASP A 45 13.24 -34.39 -3.52
CA ASP A 45 14.26 -33.68 -4.27
C ASP A 45 13.59 -32.55 -5.08
N PHE A 46 13.97 -31.31 -4.77
CA PHE A 46 13.40 -30.11 -5.37
C PHE A 46 14.09 -29.72 -6.68
N ASP A 47 15.28 -30.27 -6.94
CA ASP A 47 16.03 -30.07 -8.18
C ASP A 47 15.64 -31.11 -9.26
N TYR A 48 14.83 -32.10 -8.91
CA TYR A 48 14.23 -33.05 -9.88
C TYR A 48 13.01 -32.45 -10.59
N ALA A 49 13.07 -32.31 -11.92
CA ALA A 49 12.06 -31.58 -12.70
C ALA A 49 10.59 -32.02 -12.50
N PRO A 50 10.24 -33.33 -12.46
CA PRO A 50 8.88 -33.77 -12.14
C PRO A 50 8.41 -33.36 -10.75
N ASN A 51 9.28 -33.45 -9.74
CA ASN A 51 8.95 -33.01 -8.38
C ASN A 51 8.81 -31.49 -8.33
N PHE A 52 9.70 -30.76 -9.00
CA PHE A 52 9.67 -29.30 -9.08
C PHE A 52 8.31 -28.77 -9.56
N HIS A 53 7.78 -29.30 -10.68
CA HIS A 53 6.48 -28.88 -11.19
C HIS A 53 5.33 -29.14 -10.22
N ALA A 54 5.31 -30.33 -9.58
CA ALA A 54 4.30 -30.68 -8.59
C ALA A 54 4.37 -29.79 -7.33
N LEU A 55 5.58 -29.52 -6.84
CA LEU A 55 5.83 -28.67 -5.68
C LEU A 55 5.51 -27.20 -5.98
N GLN A 56 5.83 -26.71 -7.18
CA GLN A 56 5.47 -25.38 -7.63
C GLN A 56 3.94 -25.20 -7.70
N GLN A 57 3.20 -26.22 -8.15
CA GLN A 57 1.74 -26.18 -8.16
C GLN A 57 1.17 -26.12 -6.74
N LYS A 58 1.75 -26.87 -5.79
CA LYS A 58 1.38 -26.80 -4.36
C LYS A 58 1.68 -25.42 -3.76
N ALA A 59 2.83 -24.83 -4.06
CA ALA A 59 3.16 -23.47 -3.59
C ALA A 59 2.12 -22.43 -4.02
N ALA A 60 1.55 -22.60 -5.22
CA ALA A 60 0.51 -21.74 -5.77
C ALA A 60 -0.90 -22.06 -5.24
N ASP A 61 -1.11 -23.26 -4.69
CA ASP A 61 -2.42 -23.70 -4.20
C ASP A 61 -2.76 -23.02 -2.87
N TRP A 62 -3.94 -22.39 -2.82
CA TRP A 62 -4.45 -21.71 -1.63
C TRP A 62 -4.64 -22.64 -0.43
N ARG A 63 -4.79 -23.96 -0.68
CA ARG A 63 -4.96 -24.98 0.37
C ARG A 63 -3.68 -25.32 1.12
N SER A 64 -2.51 -25.04 0.56
CA SER A 64 -1.26 -25.31 1.24
C SER A 64 -1.09 -24.41 2.46
N ARG A 65 -0.71 -25.03 3.58
CA ARG A 65 -0.61 -24.45 4.91
C ARG A 65 0.81 -24.03 5.24
N ASN A 66 1.79 -24.88 4.92
CA ASN A 66 3.19 -24.60 5.13
C ASN A 66 4.08 -25.35 4.13
N PHE A 67 5.32 -24.91 4.00
CA PHE A 67 6.37 -25.72 3.40
C PHE A 67 7.72 -25.45 4.05
N ILE A 68 8.65 -26.38 3.84
CA ILE A 68 10.05 -26.27 4.18
C ILE A 68 10.90 -26.52 2.94
N ILE A 69 11.98 -25.78 2.79
CA ILE A 69 13.02 -26.03 1.78
C ILE A 69 14.37 -26.00 2.46
N ASP A 70 15.10 -27.08 2.38
CA ASP A 70 16.51 -27.15 2.75
C ASP A 70 17.33 -27.13 1.47
N PHE A 71 18.23 -26.15 1.34
CA PHE A 71 19.03 -26.01 0.14
C PHE A 71 20.45 -25.57 0.43
N GLY A 72 21.35 -26.05 -0.42
CA GLY A 72 22.75 -25.67 -0.48
C GLY A 72 23.16 -25.17 -1.86
N ALA A 73 24.46 -25.18 -2.12
CA ALA A 73 24.99 -24.93 -3.45
C ALA A 73 24.55 -26.03 -4.43
N ASP A 74 24.61 -27.29 -4.00
CA ASP A 74 24.45 -28.43 -4.90
C ASP A 74 23.04 -28.97 -4.94
N ASP A 75 22.40 -29.11 -3.78
CA ASP A 75 21.15 -29.84 -3.64
C ASP A 75 20.05 -28.99 -2.97
N ALA A 76 18.79 -29.30 -3.27
CA ALA A 76 17.63 -28.76 -2.58
C ALA A 76 16.55 -29.82 -2.35
N TRP A 77 15.93 -29.76 -1.18
CA TRP A 77 14.91 -30.69 -0.70
C TRP A 77 13.72 -29.89 -0.19
N CYS A 78 12.50 -30.30 -0.56
CA CYS A 78 11.30 -29.56 -0.21
C CYS A 78 10.19 -30.48 0.28
N GLY A 79 9.48 -30.03 1.33
CA GLY A 79 8.31 -30.71 1.90
C GLY A 79 7.16 -29.73 2.11
N PHE A 80 5.92 -30.21 1.93
CA PHE A 80 4.69 -29.40 2.09
C PHE A 80 3.79 -29.98 3.17
N ASP A 81 3.05 -29.08 3.83
CA ASP A 81 1.99 -29.39 4.79
C ASP A 81 2.46 -30.35 5.89
N LEU A 82 3.65 -30.11 6.44
CA LEU A 82 4.23 -30.89 7.53
C LEU A 82 3.49 -30.62 8.84
N SER A 83 3.33 -31.66 9.66
CA SER A 83 2.82 -31.56 11.03
C SER A 83 3.81 -30.87 11.98
N GLU A 84 3.33 -30.58 13.18
CA GLU A 84 4.15 -30.03 14.27
C GLU A 84 5.32 -30.96 14.62
N ASP A 85 5.04 -32.27 14.78
CA ASP A 85 6.06 -33.26 15.16
C ASP A 85 7.11 -33.43 14.07
N ALA A 86 6.69 -33.46 12.81
CA ALA A 86 7.59 -33.52 11.65
C ALA A 86 8.47 -32.26 11.54
N LEU A 87 7.92 -31.07 11.85
CA LEU A 87 8.73 -29.86 11.85
C LEU A 87 9.70 -29.84 13.04
N LYS A 88 9.25 -30.24 14.23
CA LYS A 88 10.10 -30.33 15.42
C LYS A 88 11.30 -31.25 15.18
N SER A 89 11.07 -32.45 14.64
CA SER A 89 12.15 -33.39 14.32
C SER A 89 13.13 -32.83 13.28
N MET A 90 12.70 -31.97 12.36
CA MET A 90 13.58 -31.35 11.38
C MET A 90 14.41 -30.18 11.93
N VAL A 91 13.88 -29.40 12.89
CA VAL A 91 14.51 -28.15 13.36
C VAL A 91 15.40 -28.36 14.58
N THR A 92 15.15 -29.36 15.42
CA THR A 92 15.99 -29.66 16.59
C THR A 92 17.42 -30.13 16.26
N PRO A 93 17.64 -31.09 15.34
CA PRO A 93 18.98 -31.58 15.04
C PRO A 93 19.79 -30.61 14.17
N ARG A 94 21.12 -30.68 14.31
CA ARG A 94 22.04 -29.88 13.51
C ARG A 94 22.00 -30.36 12.05
N ARG A 95 21.75 -29.42 11.15
CA ARG A 95 21.64 -29.70 9.71
C ARG A 95 22.99 -30.07 9.09
N PRO A 96 23.00 -30.91 8.03
CA PRO A 96 24.20 -31.19 7.25
C PRO A 96 24.82 -29.91 6.68
N PRO A 97 26.17 -29.85 6.57
CA PRO A 97 26.87 -28.68 6.02
C PRO A 97 26.53 -28.43 4.55
N GLU A 98 26.15 -29.47 3.82
CA GLU A 98 25.77 -29.42 2.40
C GLU A 98 24.49 -28.60 2.19
N CYS A 99 23.50 -28.70 3.10
CA CYS A 99 22.24 -27.98 3.03
C CYS A 99 22.24 -26.76 3.96
N HIS A 100 23.15 -25.82 3.80
CA HIS A 100 23.37 -24.76 4.80
C HIS A 100 22.20 -23.76 5.02
N THR A 101 21.20 -23.68 4.13
CA THR A 101 20.07 -22.73 4.27
C THR A 101 18.74 -23.46 4.38
N ARG A 102 17.85 -23.00 5.26
CA ARG A 102 16.47 -23.48 5.35
C ARG A 102 15.50 -22.35 5.20
N TRP A 103 14.43 -22.61 4.46
CA TRP A 103 13.31 -21.71 4.34
C TRP A 103 12.06 -22.41 4.85
N ILE A 104 11.45 -21.87 5.89
CA ILE A 104 10.13 -22.29 6.39
C ILE A 104 9.14 -21.21 5.99
N ASN A 105 8.05 -21.59 5.33
CA ASN A 105 6.98 -20.68 5.02
C ASN A 105 5.67 -21.13 5.66
N ILE A 106 4.96 -20.22 6.32
CA ILE A 106 3.71 -20.46 7.01
C ILE A 106 2.65 -19.52 6.46
N TRP A 107 1.58 -20.08 5.90
CA TRP A 107 0.38 -19.32 5.57
C TRP A 107 -0.65 -19.48 6.68
N VAL A 108 -1.45 -18.43 6.92
CA VAL A 108 -2.59 -18.51 7.84
C VAL A 108 -2.13 -18.97 9.25
N PRO A 109 -1.23 -18.20 9.91
CA PRO A 109 -0.58 -18.58 11.16
C PRO A 109 -1.57 -18.91 12.30
N HIS A 110 -2.73 -18.27 12.33
CA HIS A 110 -3.74 -18.49 13.37
C HIS A 110 -4.32 -19.92 13.38
N HIS A 111 -4.22 -20.68 12.27
CA HIS A 111 -4.57 -22.10 12.22
C HIS A 111 -3.43 -23.04 12.63
N GLN A 112 -2.20 -22.53 12.79
CA GLN A 112 -0.99 -23.32 13.02
C GLN A 112 -0.28 -22.89 14.32
N LYS A 113 -1.07 -22.65 15.39
CA LYS A 113 -0.58 -22.12 16.67
C LYS A 113 0.47 -23.00 17.35
N ASN A 114 0.36 -24.31 17.23
CA ASN A 114 1.33 -25.21 17.84
C ASN A 114 2.66 -25.24 17.08
N LEU A 115 2.61 -25.20 15.74
CA LEU A 115 3.81 -25.08 14.90
C LEU A 115 4.59 -23.79 15.23
N LEU A 116 3.88 -22.67 15.43
CA LEU A 116 4.49 -21.43 15.89
C LEU A 116 5.12 -21.53 17.28
N ARG A 117 4.56 -22.36 18.16
CA ARG A 117 5.12 -22.61 19.50
C ARG A 117 6.45 -23.33 19.40
N VAL A 118 6.53 -24.40 18.61
CA VAL A 118 7.78 -25.14 18.37
C VAL A 118 8.87 -24.22 17.82
N LEU A 119 8.55 -23.36 16.85
CA LEU A 119 9.52 -22.41 16.30
C LEU A 119 9.94 -21.34 17.31
N ALA A 120 8.99 -20.85 18.11
CA ALA A 120 9.26 -19.87 19.14
C ALA A 120 10.17 -20.40 20.25
N GLU A 121 9.96 -21.66 20.67
CA GLU A 121 10.80 -22.35 21.65
C GLU A 121 12.21 -22.60 21.09
N GLN A 122 12.30 -23.07 19.84
CA GLN A 122 13.58 -23.42 19.22
C GLN A 122 14.48 -22.21 18.93
N TYR A 123 13.88 -21.08 18.54
CA TYR A 123 14.61 -19.86 18.17
C TYR A 123 14.55 -18.75 19.22
N ASP A 124 13.99 -19.04 20.41
CA ASP A 124 13.91 -18.12 21.55
C ASP A 124 13.18 -16.81 21.21
N PHE A 125 12.02 -16.91 20.54
CA PHE A 125 11.19 -15.74 20.18
C PHE A 125 10.73 -14.97 21.41
N SER A 126 10.71 -13.64 21.36
CA SER A 126 10.19 -12.85 22.47
C SER A 126 8.73 -13.24 22.77
N PRO A 127 8.29 -13.29 24.05
CA PRO A 127 6.89 -13.57 24.39
C PRO A 127 5.91 -12.63 23.70
N ARG A 128 6.34 -11.38 23.46
CA ARG A 128 5.60 -10.40 22.68
C ARG A 128 5.44 -10.89 21.24
N LEU A 129 6.53 -11.19 20.53
CA LEU A 129 6.49 -11.62 19.13
C LEU A 129 5.63 -12.87 18.94
N TYR A 130 5.83 -13.87 19.79
CA TYR A 130 5.00 -15.09 19.78
C TYR A 130 3.52 -14.78 20.03
N GLY A 131 3.22 -13.89 20.98
CA GLY A 131 1.86 -13.42 21.25
C GLY A 131 1.21 -12.74 20.03
N LEU A 132 1.96 -11.91 19.30
CA LEU A 132 1.48 -11.26 18.07
C LEU A 132 1.20 -12.28 16.96
N MET A 133 2.13 -13.22 16.71
CA MET A 133 1.97 -14.25 15.66
C MET A 133 0.79 -15.20 15.92
N ARG A 134 0.46 -15.45 17.19
CA ARG A 134 -0.64 -16.37 17.60
C ARG A 134 -2.00 -15.68 17.69
N SER A 135 -2.06 -14.37 17.54
CA SER A 135 -3.32 -13.62 17.67
C SER A 135 -4.34 -14.07 16.62
N ASP A 136 -5.62 -14.03 16.98
CA ASP A 136 -6.71 -14.39 16.08
C ASP A 136 -7.12 -13.16 15.24
N PRO A 137 -7.48 -13.36 13.95
CA PRO A 137 -7.89 -12.26 13.10
C PRO A 137 -9.13 -11.54 13.68
N MET A 138 -9.16 -10.22 13.50
CA MET A 138 -10.23 -9.34 14.01
C MET A 138 -11.60 -9.74 13.46
N ARG A 139 -12.50 -10.29 14.30
CA ARG A 139 -13.89 -10.54 13.89
C ARG A 139 -14.55 -9.20 13.59
N SER A 140 -15.06 -9.03 12.37
CA SER A 140 -15.88 -7.86 12.02
C SER A 140 -16.93 -7.69 13.12
N ARG A 141 -16.87 -6.55 13.81
CA ARG A 141 -17.79 -6.23 14.90
C ARG A 141 -19.19 -6.15 14.31
N LYS A 142 -19.91 -7.26 14.28
CA LYS A 142 -21.35 -7.28 14.00
C LYS A 142 -21.96 -6.25 14.96
N LYS A 143 -22.42 -5.12 14.42
CA LYS A 143 -23.17 -4.14 15.20
C LYS A 143 -24.32 -4.94 15.84
N LYS A 144 -24.30 -5.10 17.16
CA LYS A 144 -25.44 -5.66 17.88
C LYS A 144 -26.67 -4.85 17.43
N PRO A 145 -27.78 -5.49 17.03
CA PRO A 145 -28.98 -4.74 16.71
C PRO A 145 -29.30 -3.88 17.94
N ALA A 146 -29.42 -2.57 17.74
CA ALA A 146 -29.65 -1.63 18.81
C ALA A 146 -30.89 -2.07 19.59
N SER A 147 -30.68 -2.65 20.77
CA SER A 147 -31.75 -2.86 21.73
C SER A 147 -32.21 -1.48 22.17
N LYS A 148 -33.45 -1.17 21.83
CA LYS A 148 -34.19 0.01 22.30
C LYS A 148 -34.15 0.07 23.83
N THR A 149 -34.32 1.28 24.37
CA THR A 149 -34.22 1.71 25.80
C THR A 149 -32.78 1.75 26.33
N SER A 150 -32.26 2.83 26.92
CA SER A 150 -32.82 4.06 27.49
C SER A 150 -31.81 5.21 27.41
N SER A 151 -32.32 6.43 27.49
CA SER A 151 -31.65 7.74 27.47
C SER A 151 -30.32 7.84 28.23
N SER A 152 -29.25 8.19 27.53
CA SER A 152 -28.19 9.06 28.06
C SER A 152 -27.61 9.93 26.94
N ILE A 153 -27.80 11.24 27.10
CA ILE A 153 -27.41 12.29 26.16
C ILE A 153 -25.95 12.63 26.45
N PHE A 154 -24.98 11.76 26.15
CA PHE A 154 -23.55 12.14 26.07
C PHE A 154 -22.75 11.08 25.30
N SER A 155 -22.67 11.24 23.97
CA SER A 155 -21.52 10.74 23.21
C SER A 155 -21.22 11.75 22.11
N ARG A 156 -20.46 12.80 22.47
CA ARG A 156 -19.92 13.75 21.50
C ARG A 156 -18.96 13.02 20.57
N SER A 157 -19.41 12.90 19.34
CA SER A 157 -18.60 12.81 18.14
C SER A 157 -17.36 13.71 18.27
N LEU A 158 -16.18 13.09 18.27
CA LEU A 158 -14.91 13.79 18.21
C LEU A 158 -14.44 13.80 16.75
N HIS A 159 -15.19 14.52 15.91
CA HIS A 159 -14.61 15.14 14.73
C HIS A 159 -13.88 16.41 15.18
N ARG A 160 -12.54 16.38 15.19
CA ARG A 160 -11.75 17.61 15.31
C ARG A 160 -10.77 17.70 14.15
N HIS A 161 -11.26 18.30 13.07
CA HIS A 161 -10.40 18.98 12.10
C HIS A 161 -9.70 20.14 12.80
N ALA A 162 -8.39 20.22 12.56
CA ALA A 162 -7.56 21.36 12.88
C ALA A 162 -8.06 22.60 12.12
N ASN A 163 -8.22 23.72 12.83
CA ASN A 163 -8.19 25.03 12.22
C ASN A 163 -7.39 25.98 13.12
N LEU A 164 -6.46 26.69 12.49
CA LEU A 164 -5.58 27.69 13.09
C LEU A 164 -6.38 28.94 13.49
N GLN A 165 -6.17 29.48 14.70
CA GLN A 165 -5.92 30.92 14.86
C GLN A 165 -5.36 31.27 16.25
N GLN A 166 -4.39 32.19 16.21
CA GLN A 166 -3.72 32.94 17.28
C GLN A 166 -4.56 33.21 18.55
N GLN A 167 -3.97 32.94 19.72
CA GLN A 167 -3.75 33.94 20.78
C GLN A 167 -2.92 33.39 21.96
N ASN A 168 -2.13 34.29 22.54
CA ASN A 168 -1.15 34.12 23.61
C ASN A 168 -1.69 33.46 24.90
N GLY A 169 -0.81 32.74 25.60
CA GLY A 169 -0.97 32.43 27.02
C GLY A 169 -0.31 31.11 27.43
N ASN A 170 0.74 31.20 28.25
CA ASN A 170 1.54 30.10 28.78
C ASN A 170 0.73 28.89 29.28
N ALA A 171 0.99 27.71 28.70
CA ALA A 171 0.88 26.42 29.38
C ALA A 171 1.67 25.35 28.59
N SER A 172 2.68 24.78 29.24
CA SER A 172 3.54 23.71 28.75
C SER A 172 2.74 22.44 28.40
N LEU A 173 2.82 21.99 27.14
CA LEU A 173 2.31 20.72 26.67
C LEU A 173 3.49 19.76 26.45
N LYS A 174 3.56 18.72 27.28
CA LYS A 174 4.46 17.57 27.12
C LYS A 174 4.08 16.80 25.85
N VAL A 175 4.99 16.82 24.87
CA VAL A 175 5.02 15.90 23.73
C VAL A 175 5.95 14.74 24.11
N PRO A 176 5.60 13.45 23.89
CA PRO A 176 6.54 12.37 24.07
C PRO A 176 7.49 12.34 22.87
N THR A 177 8.62 13.03 23.02
CA THR A 177 9.78 12.94 22.11
C THR A 177 10.56 11.68 22.48
N PHE A 178 10.65 10.73 21.56
CA PHE A 178 11.53 9.56 21.71
C PHE A 178 12.88 9.91 21.06
N ASN A 179 13.82 10.44 21.85
CA ASN A 179 15.21 10.60 21.45
C ASN A 179 16.12 9.79 22.37
N SER A 180 17.05 9.10 21.73
CA SER A 180 18.16 8.36 22.29
C SER A 180 19.27 9.26 22.83
N ALA A 181 19.83 8.81 23.95
CA ALA A 181 21.22 8.90 24.43
C ALA A 181 21.75 10.19 25.10
N SER A 182 22.37 9.91 26.27
CA SER A 182 23.46 10.59 26.99
C SER A 182 23.09 11.64 28.06
N THR A 183 23.25 11.27 29.35
CA THR A 183 24.18 11.86 30.35
C THR A 183 24.04 11.06 31.66
N ASP A 184 25.17 10.70 32.26
CA ASP A 184 25.35 9.92 33.50
C ASP A 184 25.02 10.71 34.80
N PRO A 185 25.04 10.07 36.00
CA PRO A 185 24.12 10.34 37.12
C PRO A 185 24.77 11.05 38.31
N GLU A 186 24.00 11.80 39.11
CA GLU A 186 24.25 12.01 40.54
C GLU A 186 22.92 12.23 41.33
N ASP A 187 22.78 11.45 42.41
CA ASP A 187 22.11 11.69 43.71
C ASP A 187 20.58 11.79 43.91
N GLN A 188 20.10 10.87 44.78
CA GLN A 188 19.18 10.96 45.95
C GLN A 188 17.93 11.86 45.86
N ASP A 189 16.73 11.50 46.34
CA ASP A 189 16.31 10.72 47.50
C ASP A 189 14.82 10.33 47.33
N GLY A 190 14.33 9.38 48.14
CA GLY A 190 13.13 8.57 47.91
C GLY A 190 11.75 9.24 47.96
N THR A 191 10.74 8.56 47.38
CA THR A 191 9.32 8.62 47.79
C THR A 191 8.56 7.37 47.27
N GLU A 192 8.17 6.52 48.23
CA GLU A 192 7.01 5.62 48.32
C GLU A 192 6.44 4.92 47.07
N MET A 193 6.56 3.58 47.09
CA MET A 193 5.88 2.65 46.21
C MET A 193 4.35 2.72 46.39
N THR A 194 3.63 3.17 45.36
CA THR A 194 2.20 2.85 45.20
C THR A 194 2.11 1.61 44.32
N GLU A 195 1.78 0.47 44.93
CA GLU A 195 1.40 -0.77 44.26
C GLU A 195 0.15 -0.49 43.40
N GLN A 196 0.34 -0.25 42.10
CA GLN A 196 -0.76 -0.16 41.14
C GLN A 196 -1.24 -1.57 40.81
N ALA A 197 -2.47 -1.87 41.22
CA ALA A 197 -3.21 -3.08 40.87
C ALA A 197 -3.17 -3.33 39.33
N PRO A 198 -3.16 -4.60 38.88
CA PRO A 198 -3.11 -4.92 37.47
C PRO A 198 -4.35 -4.35 36.74
N PRO A 199 -4.19 -3.77 35.54
CA PRO A 199 -5.31 -3.22 34.79
C PRO A 199 -6.33 -4.30 34.40
N ASP A 200 -7.61 -3.92 34.43
CA ASP A 200 -8.78 -4.77 34.16
C ASP A 200 -8.65 -5.61 32.87
N PRO A 201 -9.22 -6.83 32.84
CA PRO A 201 -9.15 -7.74 31.70
C PRO A 201 -9.88 -7.25 30.43
N GLU A 202 -10.82 -6.30 30.55
CA GLU A 202 -11.52 -5.71 29.39
C GLU A 202 -10.60 -4.76 28.59
N THR A 203 -9.76 -3.98 29.27
CA THR A 203 -8.76 -3.09 28.64
C THR A 203 -7.68 -3.88 27.88
N ARG A 204 -7.43 -5.14 28.28
CA ARG A 204 -6.53 -6.07 27.57
C ARG A 204 -7.11 -6.62 26.27
N GLN A 205 -8.44 -6.68 26.12
CA GLN A 205 -9.09 -7.14 24.88
C GLN A 205 -9.20 -6.04 23.82
N ASP A 206 -9.20 -4.77 24.22
CA ASP A 206 -9.38 -3.64 23.29
C ASP A 206 -8.13 -3.29 22.46
N LEU A 207 -6.94 -3.76 22.86
CA LEU A 207 -5.67 -3.57 22.13
C LEU A 207 -5.19 -4.88 21.48
N SER A 208 -6.02 -5.49 20.62
CA SER A 208 -5.56 -6.61 19.78
C SER A 208 -4.54 -6.14 18.75
N HIS A 209 -3.48 -6.92 18.51
CA HIS A 209 -2.48 -6.68 17.44
C HIS A 209 -3.15 -6.37 16.09
N TYR A 210 -4.19 -7.13 15.75
CA TYR A 210 -4.96 -6.92 14.53
C TYR A 210 -5.69 -5.57 14.51
N ASN A 211 -6.14 -5.04 15.65
CA ASN A 211 -6.74 -3.70 15.71
C ASN A 211 -5.68 -2.66 15.32
N LEU A 212 -4.48 -2.76 15.90
CA LEU A 212 -3.38 -1.84 15.64
C LEU A 212 -2.91 -1.90 14.18
N VAL A 213 -2.68 -3.10 13.66
CA VAL A 213 -2.30 -3.32 12.26
C VAL A 213 -3.39 -2.85 11.30
N ASP A 214 -4.67 -3.00 11.67
CA ASP A 214 -5.77 -2.54 10.82
C ASP A 214 -5.92 -1.03 10.78
N GLU A 215 -5.85 -0.38 11.94
CA GLU A 215 -5.96 1.07 12.08
C GLU A 215 -4.75 1.81 11.52
N VAL A 216 -3.54 1.27 11.73
CA VAL A 216 -2.28 1.93 11.37
C VAL A 216 -1.64 1.26 10.15
N TRP A 217 -1.94 1.80 8.97
CA TRP A 217 -1.45 1.27 7.69
C TRP A 217 0.06 1.22 7.51
N HIS A 218 0.78 2.14 8.15
CA HIS A 218 2.23 2.24 8.12
C HIS A 218 2.88 1.58 9.34
N TRP A 219 2.11 0.80 10.11
CA TRP A 219 2.67 0.01 11.21
C TRP A 219 3.74 -0.92 10.67
N SER A 220 4.86 -0.96 11.38
CA SER A 220 6.02 -1.80 11.12
C SER A 220 6.67 -2.14 12.45
N SER A 221 7.24 -3.33 12.57
CA SER A 221 7.96 -3.76 13.75
C SER A 221 9.27 -4.42 13.36
N VAL A 222 10.34 -4.09 14.07
CA VAL A 222 11.59 -4.84 14.03
C VAL A 222 11.80 -5.38 15.44
N ASP A 223 11.92 -6.69 15.56
CA ASP A 223 12.18 -7.39 16.81
C ASP A 223 13.49 -8.17 16.66
N GLU A 224 14.40 -7.98 17.58
CA GLU A 224 15.70 -8.63 17.59
C GLU A 224 15.81 -9.46 18.86
N GLY A 225 16.07 -10.75 18.69
CA GLY A 225 16.34 -11.67 19.79
C GLY A 225 17.79 -12.12 19.80
N ARG A 226 18.12 -13.01 20.73
CA ARG A 226 19.47 -13.60 20.83
C ARG A 226 19.83 -14.46 19.61
N GLN A 227 18.83 -15.06 18.98
CA GLN A 227 19.01 -16.01 17.88
C GLN A 227 18.28 -15.63 16.60
N TYR A 228 17.60 -14.47 16.56
CA TYR A 228 16.82 -14.07 15.40
C TYR A 228 16.74 -12.54 15.21
N VAL A 229 16.46 -12.13 13.98
CA VAL A 229 15.92 -10.80 13.64
C VAL A 229 14.61 -11.02 12.91
N CYS A 230 13.56 -10.33 13.33
CA CYS A 230 12.22 -10.43 12.77
C CYS A 230 11.73 -9.06 12.28
N LEU A 231 11.26 -9.02 11.04
CA LEU A 231 10.58 -7.88 10.43
C LEU A 231 9.09 -8.18 10.34
N GLY A 232 8.27 -7.33 10.93
CA GLY A 232 6.82 -7.30 10.73
C GLY A 232 6.45 -6.09 9.90
N TYR A 233 5.77 -6.30 8.78
CA TYR A 233 5.41 -5.21 7.87
C TYR A 233 4.08 -5.46 7.14
N ASN A 234 3.44 -4.36 6.79
CA ASN A 234 2.27 -4.35 5.92
C ASN A 234 2.68 -4.31 4.46
N SER A 235 2.30 -5.32 3.69
CA SER A 235 2.39 -5.35 2.23
C SER A 235 1.07 -4.97 1.59
N LEU A 236 1.09 -4.10 0.58
CA LEU A 236 -0.11 -3.70 -0.17
C LEU A 236 -0.03 -4.27 -1.57
N TYR A 237 -1.00 -5.10 -1.95
CA TYR A 237 -1.08 -5.71 -3.28
C TYR A 237 -2.18 -5.04 -4.11
N ARG A 238 -1.89 -4.79 -5.39
CA ARG A 238 -2.92 -4.32 -6.32
C ARG A 238 -3.94 -5.44 -6.55
N VAL A 239 -5.20 -5.13 -6.34
CA VAL A 239 -6.32 -5.99 -6.72
C VAL A 239 -7.07 -5.29 -7.84
N ASP A 240 -7.06 -5.90 -9.02
CA ASP A 240 -7.86 -5.42 -10.13
C ASP A 240 -9.32 -5.73 -9.78
N ALA A 241 -10.05 -4.71 -9.33
CA ALA A 241 -11.45 -4.84 -8.98
C ALA A 241 -12.24 -5.16 -10.25
N SER A 242 -12.59 -6.44 -10.43
CA SER A 242 -13.55 -6.82 -11.46
C SER A 242 -14.86 -6.06 -11.18
N PRO A 243 -15.50 -5.45 -12.19
CA PRO A 243 -16.69 -4.62 -12.02
C PRO A 243 -17.90 -5.34 -11.36
N GLY A 244 -17.82 -6.65 -11.13
CA GLY A 244 -18.81 -7.44 -10.40
C GLY A 244 -18.57 -7.63 -8.89
N SER A 245 -17.35 -7.43 -8.36
CA SER A 245 -17.05 -7.71 -6.93
C SER A 245 -17.53 -6.64 -5.94
N ALA A 246 -18.16 -5.58 -6.43
CA ALA A 246 -18.80 -4.57 -5.58
C ALA A 246 -20.03 -5.08 -4.80
N VAL A 247 -20.44 -6.35 -5.02
CA VAL A 247 -21.67 -6.91 -4.46
C VAL A 247 -21.51 -7.42 -3.02
N HIS A 248 -20.32 -7.87 -2.60
CA HIS A 248 -20.12 -8.40 -1.23
C HIS A 248 -19.70 -7.37 -0.18
N SER A 249 -19.44 -6.11 -0.56
CA SER A 249 -19.17 -5.01 0.39
C SER A 249 -20.29 -3.97 0.37
N LYS A 250 -21.56 -4.41 0.45
CA LYS A 250 -22.70 -3.48 0.37
C LYS A 250 -23.01 -2.71 1.67
N ASN A 251 -22.46 -3.07 2.84
CA ASN A 251 -22.91 -2.48 4.11
C ASN A 251 -21.86 -1.85 5.05
N ASP A 252 -20.55 -1.89 4.75
CA ASP A 252 -19.57 -1.16 5.56
C ASP A 252 -19.11 0.12 4.86
N SER A 253 -19.59 1.25 5.40
CA SER A 253 -18.92 2.56 5.38
C SER A 253 -18.18 2.93 4.09
N ARG A 254 -18.92 3.11 2.99
CA ARG A 254 -18.40 3.60 1.69
C ARG A 254 -17.54 4.87 1.79
N HIS A 255 -17.75 5.71 2.79
CA HIS A 255 -16.96 6.91 3.03
C HIS A 255 -15.61 6.65 3.73
N ALA A 256 -15.51 5.67 4.64
CA ALA A 256 -14.29 5.43 5.42
C ALA A 256 -13.19 4.74 4.60
N ARG A 257 -13.57 3.89 3.64
CA ARG A 257 -12.63 3.19 2.75
C ARG A 257 -12.21 4.00 1.52
N GLN A 258 -12.83 5.17 1.28
CA GLN A 258 -12.52 6.01 0.13
C GLN A 258 -11.18 6.76 0.29
N ASP A 259 -10.74 6.97 1.53
CA ASP A 259 -9.48 7.65 1.87
C ASP A 259 -8.27 6.70 1.91
N LEU A 260 -8.49 5.40 1.81
CA LEU A 260 -7.45 4.38 1.90
C LEU A 260 -7.00 3.93 0.50
N PRO A 261 -5.71 3.61 0.31
CA PRO A 261 -5.20 3.13 -0.96
C PRO A 261 -6.00 1.92 -1.49
N LYS A 262 -6.20 1.88 -2.81
CA LYS A 262 -6.83 0.71 -3.45
C LYS A 262 -5.85 -0.45 -3.45
N GLY A 263 -6.23 -1.55 -2.81
CA GLY A 263 -5.45 -2.77 -2.79
C GLY A 263 -5.84 -3.68 -1.64
N LYS A 264 -5.20 -4.86 -1.58
CA LYS A 264 -5.30 -5.78 -0.46
C LYS A 264 -4.06 -5.64 0.40
N ARG A 265 -4.23 -5.16 1.63
CA ARG A 265 -3.17 -5.11 2.64
C ARG A 265 -3.05 -6.45 3.33
N ILE A 266 -1.83 -6.91 3.58
CA ILE A 266 -1.52 -8.15 4.28
C ILE A 266 -0.33 -7.90 5.19
N TRP A 267 -0.47 -8.26 6.46
CA TRP A 267 0.63 -8.25 7.39
C TRP A 267 1.46 -9.52 7.23
N SER A 268 2.78 -9.35 7.22
CA SER A 268 3.74 -10.42 7.04
C SER A 268 4.87 -10.29 8.06
N TRP A 269 5.33 -11.43 8.57
CA TRP A 269 6.56 -11.53 9.33
C TRP A 269 7.64 -12.22 8.51
N LEU A 270 8.87 -11.74 8.63
CA LEU A 270 10.04 -12.33 8.03
C LEU A 270 11.15 -12.41 9.07
N VAL A 271 11.59 -13.64 9.38
CA VAL A 271 12.56 -13.92 10.43
C VAL A 271 13.82 -14.50 9.83
N LEU A 272 14.98 -14.02 10.27
CA LEU A 272 16.29 -14.60 10.00
C LEU A 272 16.87 -15.14 11.31
N CYS A 273 17.18 -16.43 11.35
CA CYS A 273 17.69 -17.12 12.53
C CYS A 273 19.21 -17.39 12.45
N LYS A 274 19.85 -17.59 13.61
CA LYS A 274 21.30 -17.79 13.76
C LYS A 274 21.82 -19.02 13.01
N ASP A 275 20.99 -20.06 12.90
CA ASP A 275 21.28 -21.31 12.19
C ASP A 275 21.08 -21.23 10.66
N LYS A 276 20.97 -20.01 10.11
CA LYS A 276 20.72 -19.75 8.68
C LYS A 276 19.33 -20.22 8.21
N THR A 277 18.36 -20.31 9.12
CA THR A 277 16.96 -20.53 8.80
C THR A 277 16.23 -19.21 8.57
N ILE A 278 15.40 -19.14 7.53
CA ILE A 278 14.53 -18.01 7.21
C ILE A 278 13.10 -18.48 7.37
N ILE A 279 12.29 -17.72 8.11
CA ILE A 279 10.89 -18.02 8.34
C ILE A 279 10.05 -16.88 7.77
N SER A 280 9.23 -17.18 6.76
CA SER A 280 8.24 -16.25 6.24
C SER A 280 6.84 -16.64 6.71
N ILE A 281 6.13 -15.69 7.30
CA ILE A 281 4.78 -15.91 7.83
C ILE A 281 3.87 -14.86 7.22
N ASN A 282 2.82 -15.31 6.55
CA ASN A 282 1.86 -14.43 5.89
C ASN A 282 0.48 -14.62 6.49
N GLU A 283 -0.13 -13.53 6.93
CA GLU A 283 -1.51 -13.56 7.42
C GLU A 283 -2.50 -13.97 6.33
N ASP A 284 -3.67 -14.42 6.78
CA ASP A 284 -4.75 -14.78 5.88
C ASP A 284 -5.32 -13.53 5.21
N PRO A 285 -5.27 -13.40 3.87
CA PRO A 285 -5.97 -12.33 3.19
C PRO A 285 -7.50 -12.44 3.35
N PHE A 286 -8.06 -13.62 3.60
CA PHE A 286 -9.51 -13.86 3.63
C PHE A 286 -9.96 -14.67 4.86
N PRO A 287 -9.75 -14.16 6.09
CA PRO A 287 -9.98 -14.90 7.34
C PRO A 287 -11.44 -15.34 7.56
N TYR A 288 -12.40 -14.75 6.83
CA TYR A 288 -13.84 -15.05 6.94
C TYR A 288 -14.43 -15.72 5.71
N ALA A 289 -13.62 -16.11 4.73
CA ALA A 289 -14.11 -16.82 3.55
C ALA A 289 -14.45 -18.30 3.84
N HIS A 290 -14.04 -18.83 5.00
CA HIS A 290 -14.32 -20.21 5.44
C HIS A 290 -13.94 -21.30 4.41
N GLY A 291 -12.97 -21.02 3.54
CA GLY A 291 -12.51 -21.95 2.49
C GLY A 291 -13.21 -21.82 1.14
N ASP A 292 -14.27 -21.01 1.04
CA ASP A 292 -15.00 -20.75 -0.21
C ASP A 292 -14.47 -19.48 -0.88
N LEU A 293 -13.31 -19.60 -1.54
CA LEU A 293 -12.68 -18.50 -2.27
C LEU A 293 -13.28 -18.38 -3.68
N ASP A 294 -13.80 -17.18 -3.98
CA ASP A 294 -14.26 -16.79 -5.31
C ASP A 294 -13.10 -16.78 -6.32
N ALA A 295 -13.43 -16.81 -7.62
CA ALA A 295 -12.42 -16.70 -8.68
C ALA A 295 -11.58 -15.41 -8.57
N CYS A 296 -12.22 -14.30 -8.15
CA CYS A 296 -11.54 -13.03 -7.90
C CYS A 296 -10.57 -13.11 -6.71
N ASP A 297 -10.96 -13.81 -5.64
CA ASP A 297 -10.13 -13.98 -4.45
C ASP A 297 -8.94 -14.90 -4.74
N LYS A 298 -9.15 -15.93 -5.55
CA LYS A 298 -8.08 -16.80 -6.06
C LYS A 298 -7.07 -16.02 -6.91
N ALA A 299 -7.53 -15.16 -7.83
CA ALA A 299 -6.65 -14.31 -8.63
C ALA A 299 -5.88 -13.29 -7.76
N THR A 300 -6.54 -12.77 -6.72
CA THR A 300 -5.91 -11.89 -5.71
C THR A 300 -4.82 -12.64 -4.95
N LEU A 301 -5.09 -13.86 -4.50
CA LEU A 301 -4.13 -14.72 -3.79
C LEU A 301 -2.93 -15.08 -4.66
N GLN A 302 -3.14 -15.35 -5.95
CA GLN A 302 -2.06 -15.54 -6.90
C GLN A 302 -1.18 -14.28 -7.04
N SER A 303 -1.80 -13.10 -7.05
CA SER A 303 -1.07 -11.83 -7.10
C SER A 303 -0.24 -11.58 -5.84
N ILE A 304 -0.79 -11.94 -4.67
CA ILE A 304 -0.10 -11.87 -3.36
C ILE A 304 1.10 -12.81 -3.32
N ARG A 305 0.92 -14.07 -3.76
CA ARG A 305 1.98 -15.09 -3.72
C ARG A 305 2.99 -14.96 -4.86
N ARG A 306 2.83 -14.02 -5.79
CA ARG A 306 3.69 -13.91 -6.98
C ARG A 306 5.17 -13.78 -6.63
N ASN A 307 5.55 -12.91 -5.68
CA ASN A 307 6.96 -12.75 -5.30
C ASN A 307 7.50 -14.02 -4.65
N LEU A 308 6.75 -14.60 -3.70
CA LEU A 308 7.09 -15.87 -3.06
C LEU A 308 7.29 -16.98 -4.10
N LEU A 309 6.41 -17.11 -5.09
CA LEU A 309 6.53 -18.10 -6.16
C LEU A 309 7.75 -17.84 -7.04
N ASN A 310 8.11 -16.58 -7.28
CA ASN A 310 9.32 -16.25 -8.02
C ASN A 310 10.57 -16.67 -7.25
N VAL A 311 10.62 -16.38 -5.95
CA VAL A 311 11.70 -16.84 -5.05
C VAL A 311 11.76 -18.37 -5.02
N PHE A 312 10.62 -19.03 -4.83
CA PHE A 312 10.49 -20.49 -4.81
C PHE A 312 11.09 -21.14 -6.06
N ARG A 313 10.80 -20.61 -7.25
CA ARG A 313 11.35 -21.13 -8.52
C ARG A 313 12.87 -20.95 -8.60
N ASN A 314 13.38 -19.76 -8.24
CA ASN A 314 14.81 -19.45 -8.32
C ASN A 314 15.66 -20.19 -7.27
N VAL A 315 15.04 -20.88 -6.31
CA VAL A 315 15.71 -21.78 -5.36
C VAL A 315 15.90 -23.19 -5.95
N SER A 316 15.20 -23.57 -7.03
CA SER A 316 15.45 -24.85 -7.70
C SER A 316 16.39 -24.69 -8.89
N LYS A 317 17.27 -25.67 -9.11
CA LYS A 317 18.07 -25.80 -10.35
C LYS A 317 17.27 -26.35 -11.52
N ALA A 318 16.10 -26.95 -11.28
CA ALA A 318 15.20 -27.40 -12.34
C ALA A 318 14.52 -26.24 -13.07
N TYR A 319 14.53 -25.03 -12.49
CA TYR A 319 13.95 -23.85 -13.10
C TYR A 319 14.85 -23.32 -14.23
N ASP A 320 14.30 -23.25 -15.43
CA ASP A 320 14.99 -22.60 -16.54
C ASP A 320 14.98 -21.08 -16.39
N VAL A 321 16.10 -20.56 -15.90
CA VAL A 321 16.36 -19.14 -15.70
C VAL A 321 16.40 -18.37 -17.03
N THR A 322 16.79 -19.02 -18.13
CA THR A 322 16.98 -18.36 -19.44
C THR A 322 15.67 -17.98 -20.12
N ALA A 323 14.60 -18.73 -19.85
CA ALA A 323 13.25 -18.42 -20.33
C ALA A 323 12.57 -17.29 -19.54
N SER A 324 13.15 -16.85 -18.42
CA SER A 324 12.56 -15.85 -17.53
C SER A 324 12.99 -14.43 -17.88
N ALA A 325 12.12 -13.45 -17.63
CA ALA A 325 12.49 -12.05 -17.73
C ALA A 325 13.66 -11.73 -16.78
N ALA A 326 14.64 -10.96 -17.23
CA ALA A 326 15.86 -10.66 -16.45
C ALA A 326 15.60 -10.10 -15.05
N ILE A 327 14.52 -9.33 -14.88
CA ILE A 327 14.12 -8.75 -13.59
C ILE A 327 13.57 -9.78 -12.59
N ALA A 328 13.10 -10.94 -13.08
CA ALA A 328 12.58 -12.04 -12.26
C ALA A 328 13.67 -13.05 -11.88
N ILE A 329 14.87 -12.94 -12.45
CA ILE A 329 16.02 -13.80 -12.14
C ILE A 329 16.62 -13.37 -10.80
N LEU A 330 16.66 -14.29 -9.84
CA LEU A 330 17.19 -14.04 -8.49
C LEU A 330 18.42 -14.93 -8.26
N PRO A 331 19.64 -14.36 -8.17
CA PRO A 331 20.87 -15.12 -7.94
C PRO A 331 20.98 -15.58 -6.47
N ILE A 332 20.07 -16.45 -6.03
CA ILE A 332 20.06 -17.05 -4.68
C ILE A 332 20.96 -18.29 -4.67
N ARG A 333 20.73 -19.19 -5.64
CA ARG A 333 21.57 -20.37 -5.90
C ARG A 333 22.32 -20.30 -7.24
N TYR A 334 21.72 -19.66 -8.26
CA TYR A 334 22.35 -19.52 -9.58
C TYR A 334 23.40 -18.38 -9.57
N ARG A 335 24.66 -18.68 -9.88
CA ARG A 335 25.75 -17.70 -10.01
C ARG A 335 26.37 -17.76 -11.41
N ILE A 336 26.90 -16.62 -11.85
CA ILE A 336 27.54 -16.46 -13.17
C ILE A 336 29.00 -16.96 -13.14
N GLY A 337 29.64 -16.99 -11.97
CA GLY A 337 31.02 -17.44 -11.76
C GLY A 337 31.11 -18.80 -11.04
N ALA A 338 32.13 -19.58 -11.38
CA ALA A 338 32.35 -20.96 -10.91
C ALA A 338 33.70 -21.16 -10.17
N THR A 339 34.43 -20.08 -9.88
CA THR A 339 35.74 -20.19 -9.21
C THR A 339 35.60 -20.35 -7.70
N ASP A 340 36.53 -21.08 -7.07
CA ASP A 340 36.51 -21.35 -5.62
C ASP A 340 36.55 -20.09 -4.76
N ALA A 341 37.23 -19.04 -5.24
CA ALA A 341 37.27 -17.73 -4.58
C ALA A 341 35.90 -17.02 -4.61
N GLU A 342 35.12 -17.20 -5.66
CA GLU A 342 33.78 -16.62 -5.81
C GLU A 342 32.70 -17.40 -5.04
N THR A 343 32.94 -18.69 -4.76
CA THR A 343 32.00 -19.58 -4.04
C THR A 343 32.27 -19.68 -2.54
N ALA A 344 33.44 -19.24 -2.06
CA ALA A 344 33.85 -19.33 -0.65
C ALA A 344 32.83 -18.72 0.35
N HIS A 345 32.15 -17.63 -0.01
CA HIS A 345 31.14 -16.98 0.84
C HIS A 345 29.69 -17.40 0.53
N SER A 346 29.49 -18.41 -0.33
CA SER A 346 28.15 -18.84 -0.75
C SER A 346 27.28 -19.29 0.43
N SER A 347 27.85 -20.11 1.31
CA SER A 347 27.12 -20.64 2.47
C SER A 347 26.74 -19.59 3.51
N SER A 348 27.42 -18.44 3.53
CA SER A 348 27.09 -17.29 4.38
C SER A 348 26.16 -16.30 3.70
N ASP A 349 26.19 -16.20 2.37
CA ASP A 349 25.44 -15.19 1.62
C ASP A 349 23.99 -15.61 1.33
N SER A 350 23.75 -16.87 0.96
CA SER A 350 22.43 -17.37 0.54
C SER A 350 21.30 -17.07 1.53
N PRO A 351 21.46 -17.24 2.86
CA PRO A 351 20.39 -16.94 3.83
C PRO A 351 20.00 -15.45 3.82
N GLY A 352 20.98 -14.56 3.80
CA GLY A 352 20.75 -13.11 3.75
C GLY A 352 20.15 -12.67 2.40
N LEU A 353 20.56 -13.29 1.29
CA LEU A 353 19.98 -13.02 -0.03
C LEU A 353 18.53 -13.49 -0.10
N LEU A 354 18.22 -14.68 0.42
CA LEU A 354 16.84 -15.16 0.50
C LEU A 354 15.97 -14.22 1.34
N PHE A 355 16.47 -13.82 2.52
CA PHE A 355 15.80 -12.84 3.37
C PHE A 355 15.52 -11.52 2.62
N TYR A 356 16.51 -11.00 1.88
CA TYR A 356 16.33 -9.82 1.02
C TYR A 356 15.24 -10.01 -0.04
N TYR A 357 15.26 -11.12 -0.80
CA TYR A 357 14.32 -11.31 -1.92
C TYR A 357 12.90 -11.63 -1.47
N LEU A 358 12.72 -12.20 -0.28
CA LEU A 358 11.40 -12.37 0.32
C LEU A 358 10.80 -11.04 0.77
N PHE A 359 11.64 -10.13 1.28
CA PHE A 359 11.23 -8.77 1.63
C PHE A 359 10.98 -7.88 0.40
N ASP A 360 11.85 -7.94 -0.61
CA ASP A 360 11.80 -7.10 -1.80
C ASP A 360 10.77 -7.57 -2.84
N ASP A 361 9.51 -7.16 -2.69
CA ASP A 361 8.50 -7.28 -3.75
C ASP A 361 8.51 -6.05 -4.69
N TRP A 362 9.56 -5.99 -5.51
CA TRP A 362 9.72 -4.91 -6.50
C TRP A 362 8.56 -4.87 -7.50
N PHE A 363 8.01 -6.01 -7.90
CA PHE A 363 6.90 -6.02 -8.86
C PHE A 363 5.70 -5.28 -8.28
N THR A 364 5.34 -5.57 -7.04
CA THR A 364 4.21 -4.91 -6.38
C THR A 364 4.45 -3.41 -6.26
N THR A 365 5.65 -3.00 -5.82
CA THR A 365 6.07 -1.58 -5.77
C THR A 365 5.96 -0.90 -7.13
N TYR A 366 6.51 -1.54 -8.16
CA TYR A 366 6.45 -1.05 -9.54
C TYR A 366 5.01 -0.90 -10.04
N SER A 367 4.16 -1.90 -9.78
CA SER A 367 2.79 -1.93 -10.25
C SER A 367 1.87 -0.90 -9.59
N LEU A 368 2.21 -0.44 -8.38
CA LEU A 368 1.44 0.52 -7.60
C LEU A 368 1.90 1.97 -7.81
N VAL A 369 3.22 2.18 -7.92
CA VAL A 369 3.81 3.53 -7.87
C VAL A 369 4.67 3.82 -9.09
N ALA A 370 5.66 2.99 -9.41
CA ALA A 370 6.69 3.35 -10.38
C ALA A 370 6.33 3.06 -11.86
N ARG A 371 5.16 2.48 -12.15
CA ARG A 371 4.71 2.27 -13.53
C ARG A 371 4.37 3.61 -14.18
N ARG A 372 4.82 3.83 -15.41
CA ARG A 372 4.36 4.94 -16.26
C ARG A 372 2.83 4.94 -16.30
N GLU A 373 2.22 6.06 -15.91
CA GLU A 373 0.76 6.21 -15.70
C GLU A 373 0.19 5.26 -14.63
N HIS A 374 0.83 5.18 -13.47
CA HIS A 374 0.25 4.50 -12.32
C HIS A 374 -1.13 5.08 -11.97
N GLN A 375 -1.93 4.29 -11.26
CA GLN A 375 -3.36 4.53 -11.07
C GLN A 375 -3.72 5.94 -10.56
N TYR A 376 -2.86 6.55 -9.73
CA TYR A 376 -3.11 7.89 -9.20
C TYR A 376 -2.76 8.99 -10.21
N ALA A 377 -1.61 8.90 -10.90
CA ALA A 377 -1.27 9.83 -11.97
C ALA A 377 -2.31 9.84 -13.09
N ALA A 378 -2.79 8.65 -13.51
CA ALA A 378 -3.85 8.54 -14.51
C ALA A 378 -5.17 9.18 -14.04
N GLN A 379 -5.52 9.02 -12.76
CA GLN A 379 -6.71 9.66 -12.18
C GLN A 379 -6.57 11.18 -12.05
N LEU A 380 -5.38 11.68 -11.71
CA LEU A 380 -5.11 13.12 -11.63
C LEU A 380 -5.18 13.76 -13.02
N ASN A 381 -4.64 13.10 -14.05
CA ASN A 381 -4.75 13.56 -15.44
C ASN A 381 -6.20 13.58 -15.93
N ALA A 382 -6.97 12.52 -15.65
CA ALA A 382 -8.40 12.48 -15.99
C ALA A 382 -9.19 13.59 -15.28
N LEU A 383 -8.87 13.88 -14.01
CA LEU A 383 -9.46 14.99 -13.26
C LEU A 383 -9.08 16.35 -13.83
N ARG A 384 -7.81 16.52 -14.24
CA ARG A 384 -7.34 17.74 -14.91
C ARG A 384 -8.14 18.00 -16.18
N GLU A 385 -8.31 16.99 -17.03
CA GLU A 385 -9.13 17.09 -18.24
C GLU A 385 -10.59 17.41 -17.91
N ALA A 386 -11.17 16.75 -16.91
CA ALA A 386 -12.54 17.02 -16.48
C ALA A 386 -12.72 18.47 -15.98
N MET A 387 -11.77 19.00 -15.20
CA MET A 387 -11.79 20.39 -14.71
C MET A 387 -11.68 21.41 -15.84
N LEU A 388 -10.86 21.13 -16.86
CA LEU A 388 -10.74 21.98 -18.05
C LEU A 388 -12.06 22.08 -18.84
N HIS A 389 -12.84 20.99 -18.89
CA HIS A 389 -14.15 21.01 -19.52
C HIS A 389 -15.20 21.68 -18.62
N LYS A 390 -15.24 21.33 -17.34
CA LYS A 390 -16.20 21.86 -16.37
C LYS A 390 -15.62 21.83 -14.96
N ALA A 391 -15.27 22.99 -14.41
CA ALA A 391 -14.86 23.09 -13.01
C ALA A 391 -16.07 22.96 -12.07
N GLU A 392 -15.99 22.02 -11.12
CA GLU A 392 -17.00 21.75 -10.10
C GLU A 392 -16.30 21.48 -8.75
N LEU A 393 -17.01 21.76 -7.64
CA LEU A 393 -16.51 21.49 -6.29
C LEU A 393 -16.30 19.99 -6.02
N GLY A 394 -17.09 19.10 -6.65
CA GLY A 394 -16.93 17.65 -6.48
C GLY A 394 -15.57 17.13 -6.94
N HIS A 395 -14.89 17.84 -7.84
CA HIS A 395 -13.52 17.52 -8.22
C HIS A 395 -12.52 17.77 -7.08
N ILE A 396 -12.77 18.76 -6.21
CA ILE A 396 -11.93 19.04 -5.03
C ILE A 396 -12.08 17.90 -4.01
N ASP A 397 -13.31 17.43 -3.78
CA ASP A 397 -13.55 16.26 -2.92
C ASP A 397 -12.79 15.02 -3.43
N ARG A 398 -12.80 14.81 -4.75
CA ARG A 398 -12.04 13.71 -5.36
C ARG A 398 -10.52 13.89 -5.19
N LEU A 399 -10.00 15.10 -5.40
CA LEU A 399 -8.58 15.43 -5.17
C LEU A 399 -8.19 15.26 -3.70
N HIS A 400 -9.08 15.58 -2.76
CA HIS A 400 -8.87 15.38 -1.33
C HIS A 400 -8.73 13.89 -0.99
N HIS A 401 -9.64 13.05 -1.49
CA HIS A 401 -9.54 11.59 -1.31
C HIS A 401 -8.25 11.03 -1.91
N ILE A 402 -7.88 11.42 -3.14
CA ILE A 402 -6.62 11.00 -3.77
C ILE A 402 -5.42 11.44 -2.92
N GLY A 403 -5.43 12.68 -2.42
CA GLY A 403 -4.38 13.20 -1.53
C GLY A 403 -4.24 12.37 -0.25
N ARG A 404 -5.35 11.96 0.37
CA ARG A 404 -5.33 11.08 1.55
C ARG A 404 -4.77 9.70 1.22
N GLN A 405 -5.19 9.11 0.11
CA GLN A 405 -4.67 7.81 -0.36
C GLN A 405 -3.15 7.88 -0.61
N LEU A 406 -2.67 8.91 -1.31
CA LEU A 406 -1.24 9.12 -1.56
C LEU A 406 -0.46 9.37 -0.27
N ALA A 407 -1.01 10.12 0.69
CA ALA A 407 -0.37 10.35 1.98
C ALA A 407 -0.25 9.06 2.82
N VAL A 408 -1.24 8.16 2.77
CA VAL A 408 -1.14 6.83 3.42
C VAL A 408 -0.05 6.00 2.75
N LEU A 409 -0.01 6.00 1.42
CA LEU A 409 0.99 5.27 0.66
C LEU A 409 2.42 5.79 0.91
N LYS A 410 2.59 7.12 0.99
CA LYS A 410 3.86 7.77 1.35
C LYS A 410 4.37 7.25 2.69
N ARG A 411 3.53 7.30 3.74
CA ARG A 411 3.91 6.82 5.09
C ARG A 411 4.27 5.33 5.11
N MET A 412 3.60 4.51 4.30
CA MET A 412 3.92 3.08 4.20
C MET A 412 5.32 2.84 3.61
N TYR A 413 5.72 3.57 2.57
CA TYR A 413 7.08 3.47 2.01
C TYR A 413 8.15 4.16 2.87
N GLU A 414 7.79 5.20 3.63
CA GLU A 414 8.68 5.77 4.67
C GLU A 414 8.93 4.74 5.79
N ALA A 415 7.91 3.98 6.19
CA ALA A 415 8.09 2.87 7.15
C ALA A 415 9.01 1.78 6.58
N TYR A 416 8.93 1.49 5.28
CA TYR A 416 9.89 0.59 4.62
C TYR A 416 11.33 1.13 4.67
N GLU A 417 11.54 2.43 4.46
CA GLU A 417 12.87 3.06 4.61
C GLU A 417 13.40 2.90 6.04
N ILE A 418 12.57 3.18 7.05
CA ILE A 418 12.92 3.02 8.47
C ILE A 418 13.28 1.57 8.80
N MET A 419 12.50 0.59 8.32
CA MET A 419 12.81 -0.83 8.52
C MET A 419 14.14 -1.23 7.89
N ILE A 420 14.41 -0.75 6.66
CA ILE A 420 15.68 -1.03 6.00
C ILE A 420 16.84 -0.42 6.79
N ASP A 421 16.68 0.78 7.35
CA ASP A 421 17.70 1.39 8.21
C ASP A 421 17.95 0.57 9.47
N ARG A 422 16.91 0.14 10.18
CA ARG A 422 17.03 -0.75 11.34
C ARG A 422 17.74 -2.05 11.03
N VAL A 423 17.44 -2.66 9.89
CA VAL A 423 18.09 -3.90 9.42
C VAL A 423 19.56 -3.69 9.04
N LEU A 424 19.95 -2.47 8.67
CA LEU A 424 21.33 -2.13 8.31
C LEU A 424 22.17 -1.65 9.50
N GLU A 425 21.52 -1.10 10.52
CA GLU A 425 22.11 -0.73 11.81
C GLU A 425 22.58 -1.98 12.56
N LYS A 426 23.71 -1.87 13.26
CA LYS A 426 24.15 -2.91 14.22
C LYS A 426 23.65 -2.48 15.58
N GLN A 427 22.77 -3.26 16.20
CA GLN A 427 22.27 -2.91 17.53
C GLN A 427 23.06 -3.66 18.61
N GLU A 428 23.65 -2.89 19.52
CA GLU A 428 24.37 -3.42 20.69
C GLU A 428 23.35 -3.99 21.68
N ALA A 429 23.58 -5.21 22.18
CA ALA A 429 22.63 -5.83 23.11
C ALA A 429 22.73 -5.15 24.48
N THR A 430 21.65 -4.53 24.92
CA THR A 430 21.52 -4.12 26.32
C THR A 430 21.14 -5.32 27.19
N LEU A 431 21.63 -5.38 28.44
CA LEU A 431 21.31 -6.46 29.39
C LEU A 431 19.80 -6.66 29.59
N ALA A 432 18.99 -5.60 29.47
CA ALA A 432 17.53 -5.66 29.52
C ALA A 432 16.94 -6.41 28.31
N SER A 433 17.50 -6.23 27.11
CA SER A 433 17.05 -6.90 25.90
C SER A 433 17.33 -8.41 25.93
N LEU A 434 18.47 -8.80 26.53
CA LEU A 434 18.81 -10.20 26.76
C LEU A 434 17.85 -10.88 27.76
N LYS A 435 17.29 -10.17 28.74
CA LYS A 435 16.34 -10.76 29.70
C LYS A 435 14.94 -10.99 29.09
N ASN A 436 14.54 -10.18 28.11
CA ASN A 436 13.23 -10.27 27.45
C ASN A 436 13.10 -11.40 26.41
N SER A 437 14.19 -12.09 26.08
CA SER A 437 14.19 -13.15 25.06
C SER A 437 13.67 -14.50 25.57
N ARG A 438 13.62 -14.75 26.88
CA ARG A 438 13.20 -16.06 27.39
C ARG A 438 11.68 -16.25 27.33
N ILE A 439 11.23 -17.22 26.55
CA ILE A 439 9.92 -17.83 26.78
C ILE A 439 10.01 -18.67 28.06
N ILE A 440 9.19 -18.28 29.03
CA ILE A 440 8.96 -18.86 30.36
C ILE A 440 9.17 -20.39 30.37
N MET A 441 10.32 -20.82 30.90
CA MET A 441 10.55 -22.19 31.38
C MET A 441 10.02 -22.37 32.83
N SER A 442 9.42 -21.32 33.42
CA SER A 442 9.03 -21.27 34.84
C SER A 442 7.55 -21.52 35.12
N ALA A 443 6.80 -22.13 34.20
CA ALA A 443 5.38 -22.47 34.41
C ALA A 443 5.11 -23.98 34.52
N ALA A 444 6.15 -24.81 34.41
CA ALA A 444 6.02 -26.28 34.41
C ALA A 444 6.79 -26.99 35.53
N GLU A 445 7.46 -26.26 36.44
CA GLU A 445 8.20 -26.84 37.58
C GLU A 445 7.77 -26.23 38.93
N ALA A 446 6.53 -25.77 39.03
CA ALA A 446 5.94 -25.32 40.29
C ALA A 446 4.83 -26.30 40.69
N ASP A 447 5.22 -27.55 40.93
CA ASP A 447 4.51 -28.54 41.74
C ASP A 447 5.39 -29.81 41.76
N ASP A 448 6.39 -29.84 42.64
CA ASP A 448 6.72 -31.04 43.42
C ASP A 448 7.64 -30.71 44.59
N ASP A 449 7.38 -31.43 45.68
CA ASP A 449 7.69 -31.21 47.10
C ASP A 449 9.18 -31.14 47.54
N ASP A 450 9.36 -30.42 48.66
CA ASP A 450 10.18 -30.67 49.86
C ASP A 450 11.36 -31.69 49.83
N ASP A 451 12.58 -31.22 50.18
CA ASP A 451 13.34 -31.60 51.41
C ASP A 451 14.87 -31.34 51.30
N ASP A 452 15.38 -30.69 52.37
CA ASP A 452 16.72 -30.62 53.01
C ASP A 452 18.09 -30.77 52.29
N GLU A 453 19.05 -29.95 52.80
CA GLU A 453 20.54 -30.11 52.84
C GLU A 453 21.44 -29.59 51.67
N PRO A 454 22.73 -29.25 51.90
CA PRO A 454 23.18 -27.86 52.02
C PRO A 454 24.10 -27.36 50.89
N ALA A 455 24.40 -26.06 50.96
CA ALA A 455 25.15 -25.25 50.01
C ALA A 455 26.55 -25.79 49.65
N ALA A 456 26.67 -26.46 48.51
CA ALA A 456 27.85 -26.44 47.64
C ALA A 456 27.47 -26.91 46.23
N THR A 457 27.96 -26.20 45.20
CA THR A 457 27.90 -26.51 43.73
C THR A 457 26.85 -25.86 42.82
N ARG A 458 26.26 -24.71 43.18
CA ARG A 458 25.68 -23.79 42.17
C ARG A 458 26.68 -22.75 41.66
N HIS A 459 27.77 -23.22 41.06
CA HIS A 459 28.57 -22.43 40.11
C HIS A 459 28.58 -23.18 38.78
N ASN A 460 27.59 -22.87 37.95
CA ASN A 460 27.71 -22.87 36.49
C ASN A 460 26.61 -21.98 35.91
N SER A 461 26.55 -20.73 36.41
CA SER A 461 26.18 -19.64 35.53
C SER A 461 27.28 -19.57 34.48
N VAL A 462 27.03 -20.18 33.31
CA VAL A 462 27.87 -19.97 32.12
C VAL A 462 27.88 -18.46 31.88
N ALA A 463 28.93 -17.82 32.35
CA ALA A 463 29.30 -16.46 31.99
C ALA A 463 29.65 -16.53 30.49
N VAL A 464 28.70 -16.05 29.67
CA VAL A 464 28.95 -15.84 28.26
C VAL A 464 29.94 -14.66 28.18
N PRO A 465 31.09 -14.79 27.49
CA PRO A 465 32.07 -13.71 27.40
C PRO A 465 31.46 -12.48 26.72
N GLU A 466 31.74 -11.31 27.30
CA GLU A 466 31.11 -10.02 26.97
C GLU A 466 31.47 -9.47 25.57
N ASP A 467 32.37 -10.10 24.83
CA ASP A 467 32.84 -9.64 23.51
C ASP A 467 31.93 -10.02 22.32
N GLU A 468 30.86 -10.82 22.53
CA GLU A 468 29.89 -11.25 21.50
C GLU A 468 28.42 -10.84 21.78
N SER A 469 28.18 -9.84 22.64
CA SER A 469 26.83 -9.42 23.03
C SER A 469 26.19 -8.46 22.02
N LEU A 470 26.05 -8.88 20.76
CA LEU A 470 25.21 -8.21 19.75
C LEU A 470 23.84 -8.88 19.71
N LEU A 471 22.77 -8.09 19.70
CA LEU A 471 21.42 -8.61 19.55
C LEU A 471 21.13 -8.80 18.06
N GLY A 472 20.36 -9.83 17.73
CA GLY A 472 20.00 -10.13 16.37
C GLY A 472 21.07 -10.88 15.56
N VAL A 473 20.67 -11.30 14.36
CA VAL A 473 21.51 -12.03 13.40
C VAL A 473 21.99 -11.05 12.34
N ALA A 474 23.31 -10.89 12.25
CA ALA A 474 23.90 -10.00 11.26
C ALA A 474 23.64 -10.50 9.83
N LEU A 475 23.23 -9.58 8.95
CA LEU A 475 23.11 -9.85 7.53
C LEU A 475 24.47 -10.06 6.85
N SER A 476 24.48 -10.92 5.84
CA SER A 476 25.64 -11.10 4.95
C SER A 476 26.00 -9.80 4.24
N SER A 477 27.27 -9.64 3.87
CA SER A 477 27.76 -8.43 3.18
C SER A 477 27.02 -8.21 1.85
N ALA A 478 26.73 -9.28 1.11
CA ALA A 478 25.95 -9.25 -0.12
C ALA A 478 24.52 -8.74 0.12
N ALA A 479 23.83 -9.28 1.15
CA ALA A 479 22.48 -8.85 1.50
C ALA A 479 22.44 -7.38 1.94
N ARG A 480 23.38 -6.95 2.79
CA ARG A 480 23.49 -5.55 3.23
C ARG A 480 23.63 -4.58 2.06
N ASN A 481 24.44 -4.90 1.06
CA ASN A 481 24.57 -4.07 -0.13
C ASN A 481 23.28 -4.01 -0.96
N ARG A 482 22.52 -5.12 -1.03
CA ARG A 482 21.20 -5.16 -1.68
C ARG A 482 20.17 -4.31 -0.94
N PHE A 483 20.11 -4.40 0.39
CA PHE A 483 19.25 -3.55 1.23
C PHE A 483 19.59 -2.07 1.09
N LYS A 484 20.88 -1.69 1.07
CA LYS A 484 21.30 -0.31 0.79
C LYS A 484 20.79 0.18 -0.57
N ARG A 485 20.93 -0.64 -1.61
CA ARG A 485 20.41 -0.31 -2.95
C ARG A 485 18.87 -0.21 -2.94
N LEU A 486 18.18 -1.09 -2.23
CA LEU A 486 16.73 -1.06 -2.09
C LEU A 486 16.26 0.24 -1.43
N LYS A 487 16.95 0.71 -0.38
CA LYS A 487 16.68 2.02 0.24
C LYS A 487 16.65 3.15 -0.80
N TYR A 488 17.73 3.28 -1.56
CA TYR A 488 17.83 4.30 -2.62
C TYR A 488 16.74 4.14 -3.67
N ARG A 489 16.42 2.89 -4.05
CA ARG A 489 15.39 2.59 -5.04
C ARG A 489 13.98 2.96 -4.56
N THR A 490 13.64 2.62 -3.32
CA THR A 490 12.36 3.00 -2.69
C THR A 490 12.23 4.51 -2.63
N ARG A 491 13.30 5.23 -2.26
CA ARG A 491 13.30 6.69 -2.23
C ARG A 491 13.15 7.31 -3.62
N LEU A 492 13.89 6.81 -4.61
CA LEU A 492 13.94 7.39 -5.96
C LEU A 492 12.76 7.02 -6.86
N TYR A 493 12.14 5.86 -6.66
CA TYR A 493 11.07 5.40 -7.55
C TYR A 493 9.70 5.28 -6.88
N ALA A 494 9.64 5.21 -5.55
CA ALA A 494 8.35 5.20 -4.84
C ALA A 494 8.07 6.55 -4.19
N LEU A 495 8.95 7.04 -3.31
CA LEU A 495 8.68 8.25 -2.53
C LEU A 495 8.65 9.53 -3.39
N SER A 496 9.57 9.68 -4.33
CA SER A 496 9.59 10.80 -5.30
C SER A 496 8.34 10.84 -6.17
N GLU A 497 7.96 9.72 -6.80
CA GLU A 497 6.77 9.63 -7.66
C GLU A 497 5.47 9.92 -6.89
N ILE A 498 5.37 9.45 -5.65
CA ILE A 498 4.25 9.79 -4.76
C ILE A 498 4.25 11.29 -4.45
N GLN A 499 5.43 11.88 -4.20
CA GLN A 499 5.56 13.31 -3.93
C GLN A 499 5.16 14.14 -5.15
N GLU A 500 5.58 13.78 -6.36
CA GLU A 500 5.17 14.45 -7.59
C GLU A 500 3.65 14.41 -7.78
N CYS A 501 3.00 13.29 -7.46
CA CYS A 501 1.54 13.20 -7.49
C CYS A 501 0.85 14.09 -6.44
N LEU A 502 1.45 14.22 -5.24
CA LEU A 502 0.94 15.13 -4.21
C LEU A 502 1.06 16.59 -4.66
N ASP A 503 2.19 16.97 -5.25
CA ASP A 503 2.43 18.32 -5.78
C ASP A 503 1.50 18.64 -6.95
N MET A 504 1.27 17.68 -7.85
CA MET A 504 0.29 17.79 -8.92
C MET A 504 -1.13 17.96 -8.36
N LYS A 505 -1.50 17.20 -7.32
CA LYS A 505 -2.80 17.34 -6.67
C LYS A 505 -2.99 18.75 -6.09
N GLU A 506 -1.98 19.34 -5.44
CA GLU A 506 -2.06 20.70 -4.91
C GLU A 506 -2.22 21.74 -6.04
N SER A 507 -1.45 21.57 -7.12
CA SER A 507 -1.57 22.39 -8.32
C SER A 507 -2.98 22.32 -8.94
N LEU A 508 -3.60 21.14 -8.99
CA LEU A 508 -4.95 20.96 -9.51
C LEU A 508 -6.04 21.56 -8.61
N VAL A 509 -5.85 21.54 -7.28
CA VAL A 509 -6.76 22.24 -6.36
C VAL A 509 -6.77 23.74 -6.66
N MET A 510 -5.59 24.36 -6.78
CA MET A 510 -5.45 25.78 -7.10
C MET A 510 -6.05 26.12 -8.47
N MET A 511 -5.78 25.29 -9.48
CA MET A 511 -6.35 25.45 -10.81
C MET A 511 -7.89 25.41 -10.80
N ASN A 512 -8.50 24.51 -10.03
CA ASN A 512 -9.95 24.42 -9.94
C ASN A 512 -10.56 25.70 -9.34
N PHE A 513 -10.02 26.19 -8.22
CA PHE A 513 -10.47 27.46 -7.63
C PHE A 513 -10.35 28.63 -8.61
N ASN A 514 -9.24 28.71 -9.35
CA ASN A 514 -9.06 29.75 -10.37
C ASN A 514 -10.10 29.64 -11.50
N LEU A 515 -10.41 28.42 -11.98
CA LEU A 515 -11.42 28.20 -13.01
C LEU A 515 -12.83 28.56 -12.51
N ILE A 516 -13.17 28.23 -11.25
CA ILE A 516 -14.44 28.62 -10.63
C ILE A 516 -14.54 30.14 -10.55
N ALA A 517 -13.50 30.82 -10.05
CA ALA A 517 -13.48 32.27 -9.93
C ALA A 517 -13.64 32.98 -11.29
N ILE A 518 -12.97 32.49 -12.34
CA ILE A 518 -13.14 33.01 -13.71
C ILE A 518 -14.58 32.82 -14.19
N LYS A 519 -15.18 31.65 -13.94
CA LYS A 519 -16.56 31.36 -14.34
C LYS A 519 -17.58 32.23 -13.59
N GLU A 520 -17.37 32.47 -12.30
CA GLU A 520 -18.22 33.37 -11.51
C GLU A 520 -18.11 34.80 -12.03
N SER A 521 -16.91 35.29 -12.31
CA SER A 521 -16.68 36.61 -12.92
C SER A 521 -17.42 36.76 -14.25
N LEU A 522 -17.31 35.77 -15.15
CA LEU A 522 -18.05 35.77 -16.43
C LEU A 522 -19.58 35.70 -16.24
N SER A 523 -20.05 34.99 -15.21
CA SER A 523 -21.47 34.90 -14.90
C SER A 523 -22.01 36.22 -14.37
N VAL A 524 -21.24 36.92 -13.54
CA VAL A 524 -21.54 38.29 -13.09
C VAL A 524 -21.54 39.25 -14.27
N GLU A 525 -20.56 39.18 -15.16
CA GLU A 525 -20.53 40.01 -16.38
C GLU A 525 -21.78 39.77 -17.25
N ARG A 526 -22.17 38.50 -17.43
CA ARG A 526 -23.37 38.13 -18.18
C ARG A 526 -24.65 38.61 -17.49
N LEU A 527 -24.73 38.51 -16.16
CA LEU A 527 -25.87 39.01 -15.39
C LEU A 527 -26.00 40.53 -15.55
N THR A 528 -24.90 41.27 -15.38
CA THR A 528 -24.86 42.71 -15.61
C THR A 528 -25.29 43.06 -17.04
N ARG A 529 -24.86 42.29 -18.05
CA ARG A 529 -25.29 42.48 -19.44
C ARG A 529 -26.80 42.26 -19.64
N ILE A 530 -27.37 41.24 -18.99
CA ILE A 530 -28.82 40.97 -19.04
C ILE A 530 -29.60 42.09 -18.34
N THR A 531 -29.14 42.56 -17.18
CA THR A 531 -29.74 43.68 -16.45
C THR A 531 -29.70 44.97 -17.26
N LEU A 532 -28.57 45.27 -17.92
CA LEU A 532 -28.47 46.41 -18.82
C LEU A 532 -29.40 46.29 -20.04
N LEU A 533 -29.57 45.08 -20.58
CA LEU A 533 -30.53 44.83 -21.66
C LEU A 533 -31.97 45.07 -21.17
N LEU A 534 -32.33 44.53 -20.00
CA LEU A 534 -33.64 44.73 -19.39
C LEU A 534 -33.91 46.22 -19.15
N ALA A 535 -32.93 46.96 -18.63
CA ALA A 535 -33.02 48.40 -18.44
C ALA A 535 -33.31 49.14 -19.77
N LYS A 536 -32.65 48.75 -20.87
CA LYS A 536 -32.91 49.31 -22.20
C LYS A 536 -34.33 49.02 -22.69
N VAL A 537 -34.84 47.81 -22.45
CA VAL A 537 -36.23 47.43 -22.77
C VAL A 537 -37.21 48.27 -21.95
N THR A 538 -36.97 48.46 -20.65
CA THR A 538 -37.84 49.28 -19.81
C THR A 538 -37.82 50.76 -20.20
N ILE A 539 -36.66 51.33 -20.54
CA ILE A 539 -36.56 52.73 -21.02
C ILE A 539 -37.35 52.93 -22.32
N LEU A 540 -37.36 51.92 -23.20
CA LEU A 540 -38.08 51.99 -24.47
C LEU A 540 -39.60 51.83 -24.30
N PHE A 541 -40.04 50.81 -23.56
CA PHE A 541 -41.44 50.40 -23.54
C PHE A 541 -42.27 51.02 -22.42
N MET A 542 -41.67 51.47 -21.32
CA MET A 542 -42.42 52.06 -20.20
C MET A 542 -43.14 53.36 -20.61
N PRO A 543 -42.50 54.33 -21.29
CA PRO A 543 -43.20 55.55 -21.73
C PRO A 543 -44.27 55.28 -22.78
N VAL A 544 -44.02 54.35 -23.70
CA VAL A 544 -44.98 53.94 -24.73
C VAL A 544 -46.20 53.25 -24.11
N SER A 545 -45.98 52.40 -23.11
CA SER A 545 -47.07 51.74 -22.38
C SER A 545 -47.91 52.74 -21.58
N LEU A 546 -47.26 53.72 -20.94
CA LEU A 546 -47.93 54.78 -20.20
C LEU A 546 -48.75 55.70 -21.14
N MET A 547 -48.19 56.06 -22.29
CA MET A 547 -48.91 56.81 -23.32
C MET A 547 -50.13 56.01 -23.82
N THR A 548 -49.95 54.73 -24.13
CA THR A 548 -51.06 53.86 -24.57
C THR A 548 -52.15 53.77 -23.50
N ALA A 549 -51.77 53.64 -22.23
CA ALA A 549 -52.71 53.62 -21.11
C ALA A 549 -53.45 54.97 -20.95
N TYR A 550 -52.77 56.09 -21.11
CA TYR A 550 -53.38 57.43 -21.02
C TYR A 550 -54.49 57.62 -22.06
N PHE A 551 -54.23 57.30 -23.34
CA PHE A 551 -55.24 57.37 -24.40
C PHE A 551 -56.33 56.30 -24.28
N SER A 552 -56.11 55.25 -23.50
CA SER A 552 -57.12 54.24 -23.18
C SER A 552 -58.08 54.68 -22.06
N THR A 553 -57.80 55.77 -21.33
CA THR A 553 -58.70 56.28 -20.29
C THR A 553 -59.84 57.10 -20.87
N GLN A 554 -61.06 56.84 -20.39
CA GLN A 554 -62.25 57.61 -20.78
C GLN A 554 -62.39 58.81 -19.83
N LEU A 555 -61.88 59.96 -20.26
CA LEU A 555 -62.00 61.22 -19.53
C LEU A 555 -63.28 61.95 -19.98
N VAL A 556 -64.00 62.53 -19.02
CA VAL A 556 -65.17 63.37 -19.29
C VAL A 556 -64.67 64.65 -20.00
N ASP A 557 -65.33 65.03 -21.10
CA ASP A 557 -65.04 66.20 -21.96
C ASP A 557 -63.81 66.16 -22.88
N VAL A 558 -63.22 64.97 -23.14
CA VAL A 558 -62.12 64.84 -24.12
C VAL A 558 -62.44 63.76 -25.16
N GLN A 559 -62.52 64.15 -26.44
CA GLN A 559 -62.60 63.22 -27.58
C GLN A 559 -61.25 63.15 -28.30
N TRP A 560 -60.62 61.98 -28.29
CA TRP A 560 -59.33 61.75 -28.94
C TRP A 560 -59.50 61.41 -30.42
N THR A 561 -58.77 62.10 -31.30
CA THR A 561 -58.75 61.78 -32.73
C THR A 561 -57.71 60.69 -33.00
N TYR A 562 -57.95 59.83 -34.01
CA TYR A 562 -56.97 58.84 -34.47
C TYR A 562 -55.62 59.48 -34.86
N GLN A 563 -55.64 60.69 -35.42
CA GLN A 563 -54.43 61.42 -35.81
C GLN A 563 -53.58 61.86 -34.61
N ASP A 564 -54.23 62.26 -33.50
CA ASP A 564 -53.54 62.71 -32.29
C ASP A 564 -52.79 61.56 -31.61
N PHE A 565 -53.40 60.37 -31.56
CA PHE A 565 -52.76 59.17 -31.03
C PHE A 565 -51.44 58.83 -31.74
N TRP A 566 -51.46 58.79 -33.08
CA TRP A 566 -50.26 58.44 -33.85
C TRP A 566 -49.18 59.51 -33.77
N LEU A 567 -49.55 60.80 -33.71
CA LEU A 567 -48.59 61.89 -33.51
C LEU A 567 -47.88 61.76 -32.15
N TRP A 568 -48.64 61.59 -31.06
CA TRP A 568 -48.08 61.42 -29.72
C TRP A 568 -47.27 60.13 -29.58
N PHE A 569 -47.69 59.04 -30.23
CA PHE A 569 -46.93 57.80 -30.28
C PHE A 569 -45.54 58.01 -30.91
N VAL A 570 -45.47 58.71 -32.05
CA VAL A 570 -44.20 59.02 -32.71
C VAL A 570 -43.31 59.90 -31.82
N VAL A 571 -43.86 60.94 -31.20
CA VAL A 571 -43.11 61.83 -30.30
C VAL A 571 -42.54 61.06 -29.10
N VAL A 572 -43.35 60.26 -28.42
CA VAL A 572 -42.91 59.47 -27.25
C VAL A 572 -41.90 58.40 -27.64
N LEU A 573 -42.07 57.74 -28.79
CA LEU A 573 -41.12 56.76 -29.29
C LEU A 573 -39.77 57.38 -29.62
N VAL A 574 -39.74 58.52 -30.32
CA VAL A 574 -38.50 59.25 -30.64
C VAL A 574 -37.78 59.72 -29.37
N LEU A 575 -38.53 60.25 -28.40
CA LEU A 575 -37.97 60.70 -27.12
C LEU A 575 -37.40 59.53 -26.30
N SER A 576 -38.07 58.37 -26.32
CA SER A 576 -37.60 57.14 -25.68
C SER A 576 -36.33 56.58 -26.34
N VAL A 577 -36.23 56.67 -27.68
CA VAL A 577 -35.01 56.30 -28.42
C VAL A 577 -33.86 57.25 -28.11
N LEU A 578 -34.11 58.55 -28.00
CA LEU A 578 -33.08 59.52 -27.62
C LEU A 578 -32.58 59.30 -26.18
N ALA A 579 -33.49 59.00 -25.25
CA ALA A 579 -33.14 58.61 -23.88
C ALA A 579 -32.29 57.33 -23.85
N LEU A 580 -32.56 56.35 -24.72
CA LEU A 580 -31.75 55.12 -24.85
C LEU A 580 -30.33 55.42 -25.36
N VAL A 581 -30.18 56.34 -26.32
CA VAL A 581 -28.87 56.79 -26.83
C VAL A 581 -28.06 57.45 -25.72
N VAL A 582 -28.66 58.39 -24.98
CA VAL A 582 -28.01 59.06 -23.84
C VAL A 582 -27.64 58.05 -22.76
N PHE A 583 -28.55 57.16 -22.39
CA PHE A 583 -28.28 56.11 -21.39
C PHE A 583 -27.14 55.18 -21.81
N SER A 584 -27.06 54.82 -23.10
CA SER A 584 -25.98 53.97 -23.63
C SER A 584 -24.62 54.65 -23.64
N PHE A 585 -24.61 55.98 -23.84
CA PHE A 585 -23.41 56.81 -23.77
C PHE A 585 -22.93 56.97 -22.32
N VAL A 586 -23.83 57.34 -21.40
CA VAL A 586 -23.50 57.56 -19.98
C VAL A 586 -23.10 56.26 -19.27
N SER A 587 -23.71 55.12 -19.62
CA SER A 587 -23.42 53.82 -18.97
C SER A 587 -22.10 53.19 -19.42
N GLY A 588 -21.27 53.86 -20.22
CA GLY A 588 -19.98 53.34 -20.68
C GLY A 588 -20.05 52.11 -21.60
N THR A 589 -21.25 51.70 -22.03
CA THR A 589 -21.46 50.50 -22.88
C THR A 589 -20.89 50.61 -24.30
N LEU A 590 -20.28 51.73 -24.66
CA LEU A 590 -19.60 51.95 -25.94
C LEU A 590 -18.14 51.46 -25.96
N GLU A 591 -17.48 51.27 -24.80
CA GLU A 591 -16.05 50.88 -24.76
C GLU A 591 -15.78 49.38 -24.62
N GLY A 592 -16.78 48.59 -24.18
CA GLY A 592 -16.70 47.13 -24.21
C GLY A 592 -17.16 46.61 -25.57
N ARG A 593 -16.24 46.34 -26.51
CA ARG A 593 -16.53 45.74 -27.83
C ARG A 593 -17.63 44.69 -27.72
N MET A 594 -18.83 45.04 -28.22
CA MET A 594 -19.86 44.07 -28.58
C MET A 594 -19.31 43.24 -29.75
N LEU A 595 -18.52 42.19 -29.47
CA LEU A 595 -18.28 41.11 -30.42
C LEU A 595 -19.56 40.29 -30.56
N TYR A 596 -20.58 40.93 -31.12
CA TYR A 596 -21.60 40.23 -31.88
C TYR A 596 -20.86 39.70 -33.10
N VAL A 597 -20.64 38.40 -33.21
CA VAL A 597 -20.55 37.81 -34.55
C VAL A 597 -21.97 37.94 -35.08
N PRO A 598 -22.24 38.86 -36.03
CA PRO A 598 -23.61 39.08 -36.46
C PRO A 598 -24.14 37.78 -37.05
N LEU A 599 -25.37 37.41 -36.69
CA LEU A 599 -26.10 36.29 -37.28
C LEU A 599 -26.05 36.32 -38.82
N ASN A 600 -25.95 37.52 -39.41
CA ASN A 600 -25.71 37.72 -40.84
C ASN A 600 -24.44 37.01 -41.35
N ARG A 601 -23.36 36.91 -40.56
CA ARG A 601 -22.12 36.22 -40.95
C ARG A 601 -22.28 34.69 -40.88
N GLN A 602 -23.07 34.15 -39.95
CA GLN A 602 -23.39 32.71 -39.92
C GLN A 602 -24.34 32.31 -41.05
N ILE A 603 -25.33 33.15 -41.38
CA ILE A 603 -26.23 32.95 -42.53
C ILE A 603 -25.44 33.05 -43.84
N VAL A 604 -24.51 33.99 -43.98
CA VAL A 604 -23.64 34.09 -45.16
C VAL A 604 -22.68 32.92 -45.30
N LEU A 605 -22.20 32.35 -44.18
CA LEU A 605 -21.32 31.16 -44.20
C LEU A 605 -22.09 29.86 -44.50
N THR A 606 -23.31 29.71 -43.98
CA THR A 606 -24.20 28.57 -44.34
C THR A 606 -24.73 28.72 -45.78
N ALA A 607 -25.07 29.93 -46.21
CA ALA A 607 -25.42 30.19 -47.60
C ALA A 607 -24.23 29.88 -48.53
N ARG A 608 -23.00 30.28 -48.19
CA ARG A 608 -21.80 29.92 -48.98
C ARG A 608 -21.49 28.43 -49.00
N SER A 609 -21.76 27.68 -47.92
CA SER A 609 -21.55 26.23 -47.89
C SER A 609 -22.60 25.48 -48.71
N LEU A 610 -23.86 25.94 -48.68
CA LEU A 610 -24.95 25.44 -49.53
C LEU A 610 -24.72 25.77 -51.01
N TRP A 611 -24.25 26.98 -51.33
CA TRP A 611 -23.95 27.39 -52.71
C TRP A 611 -22.76 26.62 -53.30
N ARG A 612 -21.74 26.28 -52.49
CA ARG A 612 -20.63 25.40 -52.91
C ARG A 612 -21.07 23.95 -53.11
N ARG A 613 -22.08 23.45 -52.36
CA ARG A 613 -22.69 22.13 -52.60
C ARG A 613 -23.55 22.11 -53.87
N GLY A 614 -24.25 23.19 -54.19
CA GLY A 614 -25.02 23.33 -55.43
C GLY A 614 -24.15 23.26 -56.70
N ARG A 615 -22.98 23.92 -56.71
CA ARG A 615 -22.06 23.91 -57.87
C ARG A 615 -21.33 22.59 -58.13
N ARG A 616 -21.26 21.67 -57.15
CA ARG A 616 -20.68 20.32 -57.36
C ARG A 616 -21.66 19.33 -57.98
N ARG A 617 -22.98 19.62 -58.01
CA ARG A 617 -23.99 18.81 -58.70
C ARG A 617 -24.18 19.16 -60.18
N GLN A 618 -23.69 20.31 -60.64
CA GLN A 618 -23.82 20.77 -62.03
C GLN A 618 -22.59 20.54 -62.91
N LYS A 619 -21.57 19.83 -62.41
CA LYS A 619 -20.35 19.45 -63.16
C LYS A 619 -20.13 17.93 -63.19
N GLY A 620 -21.22 17.17 -63.04
CA GLY A 620 -21.25 15.72 -63.14
C GLY A 620 -22.42 15.27 -63.99
N GLU A 621 -22.49 15.79 -65.21
CA GLU A 621 -23.04 15.13 -66.40
C GLU A 621 -22.02 15.31 -67.52
#